data_AF-A0A924YMR4-F1
#
_entry.id   AF-A0A924YMR4-F1
#
_cell.length_a   1.000
_cell.length_b   1.000
_cell.length_c   1.000
_cell.angle_alpha   90.00
_cell.angle_beta   90.00
_cell.angle_gamma   90.00
#
_symmetry.space_group_name_H-M   'P 1'
#
loop_
_entity.id
_entity.type
_entity.pdbx_description
1 polymer ?
#
loop_
_entity_poly.entity_id
_entity_poly.type
_entity_poly.pdbx_seq_one_letter_code
_entity_poly.pdbx_strand_id
1 'polypeptide(L)'
;MTTLNRANRELYRRGPDEAFATLKDLHDHCRQERQYSSDVWQMPHTLQPQVSDGELRLTLDKGDSVGLNDWSFSQVCRISGVSKETINRFHPETATMAFRDTLPHADKPVQLLTTGQTVRSVHGVSYTRLWNSELIEMIRDVATDFTPPQIAVNGGTGLYCGEQDMFCFLIDPTGWIDIDGESFAPGFFVWNSEVGRRSLGMQSFWFQRVCQNHIVWDAVNVAKATWKHTSQVGEALNQIRQMLDELV
;
A
#
# COMPACT_ATOMS: atom_id res chain seq x y z
N MET A 1 11.56 -24.43 -11.57
CA MET A 1 12.18 -23.53 -10.57
C MET A 1 12.31 -22.13 -11.13
N THR A 2 12.09 -21.10 -10.32
CA THR A 2 12.14 -19.69 -10.74
C THR A 2 12.71 -18.82 -9.62
N THR A 3 13.53 -17.83 -9.96
CA THR A 3 14.03 -16.85 -8.99
C THR A 3 13.02 -15.72 -8.79
N LEU A 4 12.63 -15.43 -7.54
CA LEU A 4 11.73 -14.32 -7.22
C LEU A 4 12.49 -13.16 -6.60
N ASN A 5 12.37 -11.98 -7.25
CA ASN A 5 13.09 -10.76 -6.87
C ASN A 5 12.18 -9.68 -6.25
N ARG A 6 10.94 -10.00 -5.89
CA ARG A 6 9.98 -9.00 -5.38
C ARG A 6 10.42 -8.43 -4.03
N ALA A 7 10.71 -9.30 -3.06
CA ALA A 7 11.19 -8.87 -1.75
C ALA A 7 12.54 -8.15 -1.84
N ASN A 8 13.46 -8.60 -2.71
CA ASN A 8 14.69 -7.87 -3.02
C ASN A 8 14.43 -6.44 -3.53
N ARG A 9 13.45 -6.21 -4.41
CA ARG A 9 13.11 -4.85 -4.87
C ARG A 9 12.50 -3.99 -3.75
N GLU A 10 11.71 -4.60 -2.87
CA GLU A 10 11.20 -3.92 -1.68
C GLU A 10 12.37 -3.52 -0.76
N LEU A 11 13.32 -4.42 -0.53
CA LEU A 11 14.48 -4.21 0.33
C LEU A 11 15.29 -2.95 -0.02
N TYR A 12 15.45 -2.66 -1.32
CA TYR A 12 16.25 -1.52 -1.79
C TYR A 12 15.44 -0.26 -2.05
N ARG A 13 14.10 -0.34 -2.08
CA ARG A 13 13.24 0.85 -2.25
C ARG A 13 12.76 1.44 -0.94
N ARG A 14 12.87 0.70 0.17
CA ARG A 14 12.31 1.07 1.48
C ARG A 14 13.31 1.79 2.36
N GLY A 15 12.85 2.86 3.00
CA GLY A 15 13.57 3.55 4.05
C GLY A 15 13.57 2.78 5.38
N PRO A 16 14.49 3.11 6.32
CA PRO A 16 14.49 2.52 7.66
C PRO A 16 13.21 2.78 8.46
N ASP A 17 12.55 3.90 8.21
CA ASP A 17 11.27 4.32 8.79
C ASP A 17 10.07 3.54 8.25
N GLU A 18 10.22 2.88 7.10
CA GLU A 18 9.20 2.02 6.51
C GLU A 18 9.35 0.55 6.93
N ALA A 19 10.40 0.17 7.68
CA ALA A 19 10.71 -1.22 8.01
C ALA A 19 10.30 -1.59 9.44
N PHE A 20 9.68 -2.77 9.60
CA PHE A 20 9.13 -3.22 10.89
C PHE A 20 9.77 -4.53 11.34
N ALA A 21 10.07 -4.64 12.65
CA ALA A 21 10.72 -5.81 13.21
C ALA A 21 9.80 -7.04 13.26
N THR A 22 8.53 -6.84 13.62
CA THR A 22 7.55 -7.92 13.78
C THR A 22 6.23 -7.60 13.09
N LEU A 23 5.45 -8.63 12.77
CA LEU A 23 4.08 -8.47 12.26
C LEU A 23 3.18 -7.71 13.24
N LYS A 24 3.44 -7.83 14.55
CA LYS A 24 2.72 -7.09 15.57
C LYS A 24 3.00 -5.59 15.45
N ASP A 25 4.27 -5.18 15.33
CA ASP A 25 4.64 -3.77 15.22
C ASP A 25 4.05 -3.14 13.95
N LEU A 26 4.13 -3.88 12.84
CA LEU A 26 3.53 -3.48 11.56
C LEU A 26 2.00 -3.33 11.69
N HIS A 27 1.33 -4.32 12.30
CA HIS A 27 -0.11 -4.28 12.52
C HIS A 27 -0.53 -3.08 13.37
N ASP A 28 0.16 -2.85 14.48
CA ASP A 28 -0.14 -1.77 15.41
C ASP A 28 0.03 -0.39 14.73
N HIS A 29 1.08 -0.23 13.91
CA HIS A 29 1.26 0.95 13.07
C HIS A 29 0.09 1.15 12.09
N CYS A 30 -0.27 0.12 11.30
CA CYS A 30 -1.38 0.22 10.35
C CYS A 30 -2.74 0.47 11.04
N ARG A 31 -2.92 -0.04 12.27
CA ARG A 31 -4.13 0.21 13.08
C ARG A 31 -4.19 1.66 13.55
N GLN A 32 -3.07 2.23 13.97
CA GLN A 32 -2.98 3.65 14.35
C GLN A 32 -3.25 4.56 13.14
N GLU A 33 -2.64 4.28 11.99
CA GLU A 33 -2.88 5.02 10.75
C GLU A 33 -4.37 5.03 10.37
N ARG A 34 -5.05 3.88 10.47
CA ARG A 34 -6.50 3.79 10.27
C ARG A 34 -7.27 4.63 11.28
N GLN A 35 -6.90 4.58 12.56
CA GLN A 35 -7.58 5.30 13.65
C GLN A 35 -7.49 6.82 13.49
N TYR A 36 -6.37 7.35 13.01
CA TYR A 36 -6.18 8.78 12.78
C TYR A 36 -6.72 9.25 11.42
N SER A 37 -7.16 8.33 10.56
CA SER A 37 -7.66 8.65 9.23
C SER A 37 -9.19 8.72 9.21
N SER A 38 -9.73 9.64 8.41
CA SER A 38 -11.16 9.77 8.13
C SER A 38 -11.41 10.01 6.64
N ASP A 39 -12.56 9.56 6.15
CA ASP A 39 -12.99 9.84 4.78
C ASP A 39 -13.86 11.10 4.73
N VAL A 40 -13.53 11.98 3.80
CA VAL A 40 -14.33 13.16 3.43
C VAL A 40 -14.80 13.01 1.99
N TRP A 41 -16.09 13.17 1.77
CA TRP A 41 -16.70 13.13 0.44
C TRP A 41 -17.12 14.53 0.03
N GLN A 42 -16.60 15.02 -1.08
CA GLN A 42 -16.95 16.34 -1.62
C GLN A 42 -16.84 16.39 -3.14
N MET A 43 -17.49 17.37 -3.75
CA MET A 43 -17.41 17.55 -5.20
C MET A 43 -16.03 18.07 -5.59
N PRO A 44 -15.43 17.63 -6.72
CA PRO A 44 -14.09 18.09 -7.08
C PRO A 44 -14.00 19.59 -7.25
N HIS A 45 -15.02 20.24 -7.81
CA HIS A 45 -15.09 21.68 -7.99
C HIS A 45 -15.36 22.47 -6.69
N THR A 46 -15.67 21.81 -5.56
CA THR A 46 -15.75 22.47 -4.24
C THR A 46 -14.43 22.39 -3.47
N LEU A 47 -13.44 21.63 -3.97
CA LEU A 47 -12.06 21.68 -3.48
C LEU A 47 -11.51 23.08 -3.74
N GLN A 48 -11.40 23.91 -2.71
CA GLN A 48 -10.83 25.24 -2.84
C GLN A 48 -9.33 25.19 -2.54
N PRO A 49 -8.45 25.22 -3.57
CA PRO A 49 -7.03 25.38 -3.34
C PRO A 49 -6.75 26.78 -2.77
N GLN A 50 -5.80 26.82 -1.84
CA GLN A 50 -5.32 28.03 -1.20
C GLN A 50 -3.85 27.89 -0.83
N VAL A 51 -3.20 29.01 -0.58
CA VAL A 51 -1.81 29.05 -0.10
C VAL A 51 -1.82 29.43 1.38
N SER A 52 -1.11 28.65 2.21
CA SER A 52 -0.82 28.99 3.61
C SER A 52 0.63 28.65 3.88
N ASP A 53 1.37 29.56 4.51
CA ASP A 53 2.80 29.42 4.83
C ASP A 53 3.68 29.05 3.61
N GLY A 54 3.27 29.51 2.42
CA GLY A 54 3.96 29.23 1.15
C GLY A 54 3.67 27.84 0.56
N GLU A 55 2.82 27.04 1.20
CA GLU A 55 2.43 25.71 0.73
C GLU A 55 1.00 25.71 0.17
N LEU A 56 0.78 24.87 -0.84
CA LEU A 56 -0.54 24.63 -1.40
C LEU A 56 -1.34 23.71 -0.46
N ARG A 57 -2.54 24.15 -0.11
CA ARG A 57 -3.48 23.42 0.73
C ARG A 57 -4.85 23.35 0.07
N LEU A 58 -5.66 22.36 0.46
CA LEU A 58 -7.05 22.23 0.03
C LEU A 58 -7.99 22.51 1.19
N THR A 59 -9.00 23.31 0.95
CA THR A 59 -10.13 23.47 1.89
C THR A 59 -11.11 22.33 1.67
N LEU A 60 -11.50 21.64 2.75
CA LEU A 60 -12.53 20.62 2.74
C LEU A 60 -13.87 21.21 3.19
N ASP A 61 -14.99 20.81 2.58
CA ASP A 61 -16.35 21.39 2.83
C ASP A 61 -16.79 21.43 4.31
N LYS A 62 -16.16 20.66 5.21
CA LYS A 62 -16.52 20.57 6.64
C LYS A 62 -15.31 20.66 7.58
N GLY A 63 -14.17 21.18 7.12
CA GLY A 63 -12.94 21.12 7.89
C GLY A 63 -11.95 22.23 7.57
N ASP A 64 -10.81 22.14 8.24
CA ASP A 64 -9.71 23.07 8.08
C ASP A 64 -9.00 22.92 6.73
N SER A 65 -8.15 23.90 6.44
CA SER A 65 -7.18 23.83 5.36
C SER A 65 -6.21 22.68 5.58
N VAL A 66 -6.24 21.66 4.74
CA VAL A 66 -5.35 20.49 4.83
C VAL A 66 -4.24 20.55 3.80
N GLY A 67 -3.05 20.12 4.21
CA GLY A 67 -1.93 19.93 3.30
C GLY A 67 -2.13 18.75 2.36
N LEU A 68 -1.26 18.64 1.38
CA LEU A 68 -1.15 17.50 0.48
C LEU A 68 0.24 16.89 0.64
N ASN A 69 0.32 15.56 0.75
CA ASN A 69 1.59 14.87 0.52
C ASN A 69 1.86 14.72 -0.99
N ASP A 70 3.06 14.25 -1.34
CA ASP A 70 3.50 14.09 -2.72
C ASP A 70 2.54 13.21 -3.57
N TRP A 71 1.93 12.21 -2.93
CA TRP A 71 1.00 11.28 -3.55
C TRP A 71 -0.37 11.90 -3.80
N SER A 72 -1.02 12.44 -2.77
CA SER A 72 -2.32 13.12 -2.90
C SER A 72 -2.23 14.33 -3.83
N PHE A 73 -1.13 15.09 -3.80
CA PHE A 73 -0.87 16.15 -4.77
C PHE A 73 -0.83 15.62 -6.21
N SER A 74 -0.17 14.49 -6.45
CA SER A 74 -0.17 13.85 -7.77
C SER A 74 -1.57 13.39 -8.20
N GLN A 75 -2.40 12.95 -7.27
CA GLN A 75 -3.78 12.55 -7.53
C GLN A 75 -4.66 13.76 -7.85
N VAL A 76 -4.49 14.88 -7.14
CA VAL A 76 -5.14 16.16 -7.45
C VAL A 76 -4.76 16.64 -8.86
N CYS A 77 -3.48 16.61 -9.21
CA CYS A 77 -3.03 16.90 -10.58
C CYS A 77 -3.74 16.02 -11.62
N ARG A 78 -3.84 14.70 -11.35
CA ARG A 78 -4.49 13.75 -12.25
C ARG A 78 -5.98 14.03 -12.43
N ILE A 79 -6.73 14.31 -11.36
CA ILE A 79 -8.17 14.60 -11.49
C ILE A 79 -8.42 15.93 -12.21
N SER A 80 -7.50 16.89 -12.07
CA SER A 80 -7.53 18.17 -12.79
C SER A 80 -7.01 18.09 -14.22
N GLY A 81 -6.49 16.93 -14.67
CA GLY A 81 -5.94 16.78 -16.02
C GLY A 81 -4.66 17.58 -16.28
N VAL A 82 -3.93 17.97 -15.23
CA VAL A 82 -2.68 18.74 -15.31
C VAL A 82 -1.47 17.90 -14.94
N SER A 83 -0.30 18.19 -15.53
CA SER A 83 0.95 17.53 -15.17
C SER A 83 1.46 18.04 -13.82
N LYS A 84 1.86 17.11 -12.96
CA LYS A 84 2.54 17.40 -11.69
C LYS A 84 3.83 18.18 -11.90
N GLU A 85 4.62 17.84 -12.92
CA GLU A 85 5.85 18.57 -13.24
C GLU A 85 5.58 20.03 -13.62
N THR A 86 4.48 20.31 -14.33
CA THR A 86 4.09 21.68 -14.66
C THR A 86 3.68 22.45 -13.43
N ILE A 87 2.81 21.89 -12.58
CA ILE A 87 2.35 22.59 -11.37
C ILE A 87 3.53 22.86 -10.41
N ASN A 88 4.48 21.94 -10.27
CA ASN A 88 5.67 22.15 -9.44
C ASN A 88 6.59 23.28 -9.92
N ARG A 89 6.44 23.77 -11.16
CA ARG A 89 7.19 24.93 -11.69
C ARG A 89 6.49 26.25 -11.43
N PHE A 90 5.24 26.23 -10.98
CA PHE A 90 4.46 27.43 -10.69
C PHE A 90 4.78 27.94 -9.29
N HIS A 91 4.67 29.27 -9.12
CA HIS A 91 4.51 29.82 -7.79
C HIS A 91 3.20 29.30 -7.16
N PRO A 92 3.11 29.16 -5.82
CA PRO A 92 1.93 28.62 -5.14
C PRO A 92 0.60 29.32 -5.53
N GLU A 93 0.64 30.64 -5.73
CA GLU A 93 -0.48 31.45 -6.23
C GLU A 93 -0.96 30.98 -7.62
N THR A 94 -0.02 30.80 -8.55
CA THR A 94 -0.32 30.32 -9.91
C THR A 94 -0.80 28.87 -9.91
N ALA A 95 -0.24 28.01 -9.07
CA ALA A 95 -0.72 26.63 -8.89
C ALA A 95 -2.16 26.61 -8.38
N THR A 96 -2.50 27.50 -7.44
CA THR A 96 -3.86 27.66 -6.92
C THR A 96 -4.84 28.04 -8.02
N MET A 97 -4.51 29.03 -8.86
CA MET A 97 -5.35 29.42 -10.00
C MET A 97 -5.50 28.28 -11.00
N ALA A 98 -4.42 27.59 -11.35
CA ALA A 98 -4.45 26.46 -12.26
C ALA A 98 -5.43 25.37 -11.77
N PHE A 99 -5.41 25.03 -10.48
CA PHE A 99 -6.36 24.07 -9.93
C PHE A 99 -7.80 24.57 -9.91
N ARG A 100 -8.04 25.86 -9.59
CA ARG A 100 -9.40 26.44 -9.66
C ARG A 100 -10.00 26.34 -11.05
N ASP A 101 -9.19 26.53 -12.08
CA ASP A 101 -9.66 26.52 -13.48
C ASP A 101 -9.81 25.11 -14.06
N THR A 102 -9.13 24.12 -13.49
CA THR A 102 -9.00 22.78 -14.09
C THR A 102 -9.63 21.66 -13.27
N LEU A 103 -9.99 21.89 -12.00
CA LEU A 103 -10.75 20.92 -11.22
C LEU A 103 -12.07 20.61 -11.93
N PRO A 104 -12.42 19.32 -12.09
CA PRO A 104 -13.55 18.95 -12.92
C PRO A 104 -14.88 19.32 -12.26
N HIS A 105 -15.77 19.90 -13.03
CA HIS A 105 -17.20 19.92 -12.68
C HIS A 105 -17.77 18.53 -12.95
N ALA A 106 -17.94 17.73 -11.90
CA ALA A 106 -18.42 16.36 -11.98
C ALA A 106 -19.69 16.17 -11.13
N ASP A 107 -20.57 15.27 -11.58
CA ASP A 107 -21.81 14.92 -10.86
C ASP A 107 -21.58 13.97 -9.67
N LYS A 108 -20.34 13.50 -9.49
CA LYS A 108 -19.97 12.52 -8.47
C LYS A 108 -18.87 13.09 -7.58
N PRO A 109 -18.95 12.88 -6.25
CA PRO A 109 -17.92 13.32 -5.33
C PRO A 109 -16.63 12.50 -5.48
N VAL A 110 -15.54 13.05 -4.97
CA VAL A 110 -14.31 12.33 -4.67
C VAL A 110 -14.27 11.95 -3.20
N GLN A 111 -13.66 10.80 -2.92
CA GLN A 111 -13.32 10.33 -1.58
C GLN A 111 -11.91 10.80 -1.22
N LEU A 112 -11.79 11.54 -0.14
CA LEU A 112 -10.52 12.02 0.40
C LEU A 112 -10.23 11.29 1.70
N LEU A 113 -9.10 10.60 1.76
CA LEU A 113 -8.58 10.10 3.01
C LEU A 113 -7.74 11.18 3.67
N THR A 114 -8.04 11.58 4.90
CA THR A 114 -7.30 12.62 5.61
C THR A 114 -7.03 12.28 7.06
N THR A 115 -5.91 12.77 7.58
CA THR A 115 -5.57 12.75 9.02
C THR A 115 -6.06 13.99 9.78
N GLY A 116 -6.84 14.85 9.12
CA GLY A 116 -7.23 16.17 9.63
C GLY A 116 -6.19 17.27 9.37
N GLN A 117 -4.92 16.91 9.14
CA GLN A 117 -3.86 17.86 8.77
C GLN A 117 -3.45 17.75 7.31
N THR A 118 -3.45 16.53 6.77
CA THR A 118 -2.98 16.22 5.41
C THR A 118 -3.94 15.26 4.73
N VAL A 119 -4.15 15.42 3.43
CA VAL A 119 -4.81 14.41 2.59
C VAL A 119 -3.79 13.32 2.27
N ARG A 120 -4.12 12.07 2.59
CA ARG A 120 -3.33 10.88 2.25
C ARG A 120 -3.65 10.37 0.85
N SER A 121 -4.90 10.50 0.41
CA SER A 121 -5.32 10.04 -0.92
C SER A 121 -6.59 10.68 -1.45
N VAL A 122 -6.72 10.76 -2.78
CA VAL A 122 -7.94 11.17 -3.49
C VAL A 122 -8.41 10.06 -4.44
N HIS A 123 -9.68 9.66 -4.33
CA HIS A 123 -10.27 8.60 -5.14
C HIS A 123 -11.66 8.96 -5.67
N GLY A 124 -12.09 8.28 -6.74
CA GLY A 124 -13.47 8.34 -7.19
C GLY A 124 -14.38 7.37 -6.44
N VAL A 125 -15.70 7.51 -6.61
CA VAL A 125 -16.73 6.69 -5.92
C VAL A 125 -16.61 5.18 -6.11
N SER A 126 -15.90 4.71 -7.14
CA SER A 126 -15.71 3.28 -7.40
C SER A 126 -14.59 2.66 -6.57
N TYR A 127 -13.75 3.48 -5.92
CA TYR A 127 -12.69 2.99 -5.07
C TYR A 127 -13.26 2.46 -3.75
N THR A 128 -12.82 1.26 -3.38
CA THR A 128 -13.12 0.69 -2.07
C THR A 128 -11.80 0.38 -1.39
N ARG A 129 -11.62 0.96 -0.21
CA ARG A 129 -10.41 0.79 0.59
C ARG A 129 -10.45 -0.54 1.32
N LEU A 130 -9.36 -1.29 1.22
CA LEU A 130 -9.04 -2.37 2.14
C LEU A 130 -7.90 -1.86 3.02
N TRP A 131 -8.07 -1.88 4.33
CA TRP A 131 -7.03 -1.43 5.24
C TRP A 131 -5.91 -2.48 5.36
N ASN A 132 -4.66 -2.02 5.41
CA ASN A 132 -3.49 -2.85 5.69
C ASN A 132 -3.65 -3.56 7.04
N SER A 133 -4.25 -2.89 8.04
CA SER A 133 -4.52 -3.50 9.35
C SER A 133 -5.44 -4.71 9.24
N GLU A 134 -6.51 -4.64 8.44
CA GLU A 134 -7.44 -5.76 8.22
C GLU A 134 -6.75 -6.93 7.52
N LEU A 135 -5.89 -6.63 6.54
CA LEU A 135 -5.11 -7.64 5.85
C LEU A 135 -4.10 -8.33 6.78
N ILE A 136 -3.37 -7.57 7.59
CA ILE A 136 -2.37 -8.12 8.51
C ILE A 136 -3.04 -8.90 9.65
N GLU A 137 -4.17 -8.42 10.17
CA GLU A 137 -4.97 -9.13 11.17
C GLU A 137 -5.37 -10.51 10.65
N MET A 138 -5.94 -10.58 9.44
CA MET A 138 -6.28 -11.85 8.80
C MET A 138 -5.05 -12.76 8.61
N ILE A 139 -3.91 -12.23 8.17
CA ILE A 139 -2.68 -13.02 8.00
C ILE A 139 -2.21 -13.59 9.34
N ARG A 140 -2.23 -12.79 10.42
CA ARG A 140 -1.82 -13.23 11.76
C ARG A 140 -2.71 -14.32 12.32
N ASP A 141 -3.98 -14.34 11.93
CA ASP A 141 -4.93 -15.37 12.37
C ASP A 141 -4.78 -16.69 11.61
N VAL A 142 -4.36 -16.64 10.34
CA VAL A 142 -4.27 -17.83 9.45
C VAL A 142 -2.86 -18.41 9.42
N ALA A 143 -1.86 -17.56 9.22
CA ALA A 143 -0.49 -17.96 8.96
C ALA A 143 0.34 -17.91 10.26
N THR A 144 -0.10 -18.65 11.28
CA THR A 144 0.48 -18.59 12.64
C THR A 144 1.94 -19.05 12.71
N ASP A 145 2.33 -19.98 11.84
CA ASP A 145 3.69 -20.54 11.78
C ASP A 145 4.62 -19.76 10.84
N PHE A 146 4.09 -18.74 10.16
CA PHE A 146 4.84 -17.92 9.22
C PHE A 146 5.50 -16.73 9.92
N THR A 147 6.80 -16.57 9.69
CA THR A 147 7.62 -15.48 10.23
C THR A 147 8.31 -14.71 9.11
N PRO A 148 8.74 -13.46 9.35
CA PRO A 148 9.63 -12.76 8.41
C PRO A 148 10.89 -13.58 8.12
N PRO A 149 11.49 -13.47 6.93
CA PRO A 149 12.76 -14.11 6.61
C PRO A 149 13.89 -13.57 7.51
N GLN A 150 15.09 -14.13 7.35
CA GLN A 150 16.27 -13.59 8.01
C GLN A 150 16.47 -12.09 7.70
N ILE A 151 17.00 -11.36 8.67
CA ILE A 151 17.36 -9.94 8.51
C ILE A 151 18.35 -9.80 7.35
N ALA A 152 18.04 -8.88 6.45
CA ALA A 152 18.84 -8.59 5.28
C ALA A 152 20.13 -7.85 5.61
N VAL A 153 21.05 -7.80 4.63
CA VAL A 153 22.35 -7.12 4.74
C VAL A 153 22.25 -5.63 5.11
N ASN A 154 21.15 -4.95 4.76
CA ASN A 154 20.90 -3.55 5.10
C ASN A 154 19.94 -3.37 6.29
N GLY A 155 19.66 -4.42 7.06
CA GLY A 155 18.74 -4.39 8.21
C GLY A 155 17.26 -4.59 7.87
N GLY A 156 16.89 -4.71 6.59
CA GLY A 156 15.51 -4.95 6.20
C GLY A 156 14.97 -6.31 6.65
N THR A 157 13.69 -6.36 7.01
CA THR A 157 13.06 -7.53 7.63
C THR A 157 12.11 -8.29 6.70
N GLY A 158 11.73 -7.71 5.57
CA GLY A 158 10.67 -8.23 4.72
C GLY A 158 9.28 -7.68 5.09
N LEU A 159 9.17 -6.90 6.17
CA LEU A 159 7.94 -6.23 6.60
C LEU A 159 8.08 -4.73 6.38
N TYR A 160 7.27 -4.18 5.48
CA TYR A 160 7.38 -2.78 5.10
C TYR A 160 6.02 -2.09 5.00
N CYS A 161 5.91 -0.88 5.54
CA CYS A 161 4.77 0.01 5.30
C CYS A 161 5.26 1.44 5.20
N GLY A 162 5.03 2.05 4.03
CA GLY A 162 5.22 3.48 3.83
C GLY A 162 3.91 4.20 3.63
N GLU A 163 3.98 5.50 3.33
CA GLU A 163 2.79 6.32 3.10
C GLU A 163 1.91 5.81 1.95
N GLN A 164 2.52 5.15 0.96
CA GLN A 164 1.84 4.78 -0.28
C GLN A 164 1.38 3.32 -0.32
N ASP A 165 2.10 2.40 0.32
CA ASP A 165 1.80 0.97 0.24
C ASP A 165 2.50 0.13 1.34
N MET A 166 1.98 -1.08 1.60
CA MET A 166 2.49 -2.04 2.59
C MET A 166 2.79 -3.39 1.96
N PHE A 167 3.95 -3.98 2.26
CA PHE A 167 4.43 -5.28 1.78
C PHE A 167 4.87 -6.17 2.94
N CYS A 168 4.47 -7.43 2.94
CA CYS A 168 5.05 -8.46 3.82
C CYS A 168 5.63 -9.60 3.00
N PHE A 169 6.79 -10.10 3.42
CA PHE A 169 7.38 -11.36 3.02
C PHE A 169 7.48 -12.24 4.25
N LEU A 170 6.81 -13.39 4.19
CA LEU A 170 6.75 -14.35 5.26
C LEU A 170 7.10 -15.75 4.73
N ILE A 171 7.75 -16.54 5.57
CA ILE A 171 8.14 -17.93 5.33
C ILE A 171 7.79 -18.77 6.54
N ASP A 172 7.48 -20.05 6.33
CA ASP A 172 7.48 -21.04 7.41
C ASP A 172 8.85 -21.75 7.40
N PRO A 173 9.73 -21.47 8.37
CA PRO A 173 11.04 -22.11 8.44
C PRO A 173 10.99 -23.59 8.84
N THR A 174 9.84 -24.10 9.28
CA THR A 174 9.62 -25.46 9.77
C THR A 174 8.79 -26.34 8.84
N GLY A 175 8.01 -25.74 7.93
CA GLY A 175 7.10 -26.42 6.98
C GLY A 175 7.79 -27.12 5.81
N TRP A 176 8.95 -27.75 6.00
CA TRP A 176 9.65 -28.41 4.90
C TRP A 176 8.94 -29.67 4.42
N ILE A 177 8.73 -29.78 3.10
CA ILE A 177 8.19 -30.97 2.43
C ILE A 177 9.11 -31.43 1.30
N ASP A 178 9.06 -32.72 0.97
CA ASP A 178 9.76 -33.26 -0.19
C ASP A 178 8.86 -33.23 -1.43
N ILE A 179 9.33 -32.57 -2.49
CA ILE A 179 8.73 -32.54 -3.82
C ILE A 179 9.76 -33.14 -4.78
N ASP A 180 9.43 -34.28 -5.39
CA ASP A 180 10.31 -34.98 -6.34
C ASP A 180 11.74 -35.29 -5.81
N GLY A 181 11.87 -35.50 -4.49
CA GLY A 181 13.14 -35.83 -3.83
C GLY A 181 13.99 -34.63 -3.41
N GLU A 182 13.47 -33.42 -3.54
CA GLU A 182 14.08 -32.18 -3.04
C GLU A 182 13.19 -31.54 -1.98
N SER A 183 13.80 -30.95 -0.94
CA SER A 183 13.06 -30.35 0.16
C SER A 183 12.78 -28.85 -0.09
N PHE A 184 11.54 -28.43 0.14
CA PHE A 184 11.08 -27.05 -0.02
C PHE A 184 10.30 -26.58 1.21
N ALA A 185 10.45 -25.30 1.57
CA ALA A 185 9.64 -24.62 2.57
C ALA A 185 8.61 -23.68 1.89
N PRO A 186 7.43 -23.45 2.48
CA PRO A 186 6.44 -22.55 1.94
C PRO A 186 6.75 -21.10 2.32
N GLY A 187 6.42 -20.19 1.42
CA GLY A 187 6.55 -18.76 1.64
C GLY A 187 5.57 -17.98 0.79
N PHE A 188 5.33 -16.74 1.19
CA PHE A 188 4.48 -15.85 0.41
C PHE A 188 4.89 -14.39 0.54
N PHE A 189 4.50 -13.64 -0.49
CA PHE A 189 4.46 -12.19 -0.46
C PHE A 189 3.01 -11.74 -0.43
N VAL A 190 2.75 -10.66 0.29
CA VAL A 190 1.45 -9.99 0.26
C VAL A 190 1.67 -8.49 0.24
N TRP A 191 0.79 -7.78 -0.45
CA TRP A 191 0.91 -6.34 -0.57
C TRP A 191 -0.43 -5.64 -0.78
N ASN A 192 -0.51 -4.42 -0.28
CA ASN A 192 -1.72 -3.61 -0.37
C ASN A 192 -1.39 -2.11 -0.49
N SER A 193 -2.37 -1.30 -0.90
CA SER A 193 -2.30 0.16 -0.83
C SER A 193 -3.67 0.75 -0.53
N GLU A 194 -3.81 1.27 0.68
CA GLU A 194 -5.01 1.95 1.18
C GLU A 194 -5.27 3.29 0.49
N VAL A 195 -4.26 3.81 -0.21
CA VAL A 195 -4.23 5.10 -0.91
C VAL A 195 -4.20 4.94 -2.43
N GLY A 196 -4.38 3.71 -2.93
CA GLY A 196 -4.50 3.38 -4.36
C GLY A 196 -3.25 3.59 -5.20
N ARG A 197 -2.05 3.47 -4.61
CA ARG A 197 -0.76 3.44 -5.32
C ARG A 197 -0.55 2.15 -6.09
N ARG A 198 -1.08 1.05 -5.58
CA ARG A 198 -1.01 -0.29 -6.16
C ARG A 198 -2.27 -1.09 -5.84
N SER A 199 -2.42 -2.24 -6.51
CA SER A 199 -3.46 -3.21 -6.19
C SER A 199 -3.15 -3.95 -4.89
N LEU A 200 -4.17 -4.54 -4.29
CA LEU A 200 -3.99 -5.69 -3.40
C LEU A 200 -3.40 -6.85 -4.20
N GLY A 201 -2.55 -7.66 -3.58
CA GLY A 201 -2.11 -8.91 -4.18
C GLY A 201 -1.35 -9.81 -3.24
N MET A 202 -1.25 -11.07 -3.64
CA MET A 202 -0.51 -12.12 -2.97
C MET A 202 0.27 -12.93 -4.00
N GLN A 203 1.41 -13.46 -3.58
CA GLN A 203 2.18 -14.44 -4.34
C GLN A 203 2.69 -15.52 -3.39
N SER A 204 2.16 -16.74 -3.48
CA SER A 204 2.62 -17.92 -2.75
C SER A 204 3.65 -18.71 -3.57
N PHE A 205 4.51 -19.45 -2.88
CA PHE A 205 5.56 -20.26 -3.49
C PHE A 205 6.14 -21.27 -2.49
N TRP A 206 6.73 -22.33 -3.02
CA TRP A 206 7.61 -23.24 -2.29
C TRP A 206 9.05 -22.96 -2.70
N PHE A 207 10.00 -22.87 -1.78
CA PHE A 207 11.38 -22.45 -2.05
C PHE A 207 12.42 -23.31 -1.32
N GLN A 208 13.64 -23.35 -1.86
CA GLN A 208 14.76 -24.04 -1.20
C GLN A 208 15.65 -23.10 -0.38
N ARG A 209 15.81 -21.84 -0.83
CA ARG A 209 16.66 -20.88 -0.13
C ARG A 209 16.22 -19.44 -0.31
N VAL A 210 16.36 -18.66 0.76
CA VAL A 210 16.32 -17.19 0.75
C VAL A 210 17.71 -16.67 1.09
N CYS A 211 18.18 -15.64 0.39
CA CYS A 211 19.45 -14.96 0.72
C CYS A 211 19.21 -13.68 1.54
N GLN A 212 20.26 -13.15 2.18
CA GLN A 212 20.21 -11.87 2.93
C GLN A 212 19.96 -10.62 2.06
N ASN A 213 19.80 -10.78 0.75
CA ASN A 213 19.27 -9.76 -0.14
C ASN A 213 17.78 -9.98 -0.46
N HIS A 214 17.11 -10.87 0.26
CA HIS A 214 15.71 -11.30 0.08
C HIS A 214 15.36 -11.75 -1.33
N ILE A 215 16.33 -12.33 -2.05
CA ILE A 215 16.05 -13.12 -3.25
C ILE A 215 15.62 -14.51 -2.81
N VAL A 216 14.50 -14.98 -3.37
CA VAL A 216 14.01 -16.35 -3.22
C VAL A 216 14.52 -17.18 -4.40
N TRP A 217 15.27 -18.22 -4.09
CA TRP A 217 15.87 -19.13 -5.06
C TRP A 217 15.02 -20.38 -5.22
N ASP A 218 15.02 -20.89 -6.45
CA ASP A 218 14.45 -22.17 -6.82
C ASP A 218 12.98 -22.34 -6.46
N ALA A 219 12.20 -21.25 -6.59
CA ALA A 219 10.79 -21.27 -6.27
C ALA A 219 10.01 -22.18 -7.25
N VAL A 220 9.12 -23.00 -6.69
CA VAL A 220 8.18 -23.87 -7.41
C VAL A 220 6.75 -23.62 -6.94
N ASN A 221 5.77 -24.13 -7.70
CA ASN A 221 4.34 -23.95 -7.43
C ASN A 221 3.96 -22.49 -7.13
N VAL A 222 4.51 -21.56 -7.92
CA VAL A 222 4.31 -20.13 -7.71
C VAL A 222 2.91 -19.73 -8.18
N ALA A 223 2.05 -19.36 -7.24
CA ALA A 223 0.71 -18.83 -7.54
C ALA A 223 0.64 -17.34 -7.20
N LYS A 224 0.06 -16.54 -8.09
CA LYS A 224 -0.05 -15.09 -7.91
C LYS A 224 -1.46 -14.61 -8.23
N ALA A 225 -2.03 -13.84 -7.33
CA ALA A 225 -3.32 -13.19 -7.53
C ALA A 225 -3.23 -11.69 -7.18
N THR A 226 -4.03 -10.88 -7.88
CA THR A 226 -4.09 -9.42 -7.67
C THR A 226 -5.51 -8.93 -7.84
N TRP A 227 -5.94 -8.01 -6.97
CA TRP A 227 -7.31 -7.49 -6.94
C TRP A 227 -7.31 -5.97 -6.98
N LYS A 228 -8.22 -5.40 -7.77
CA LYS A 228 -8.42 -3.95 -7.82
C LYS A 228 -9.21 -3.50 -6.60
N HIS A 229 -8.91 -2.31 -6.12
CA HIS A 229 -9.64 -1.62 -5.05
C HIS A 229 -11.01 -1.13 -5.55
N THR A 230 -11.94 -2.05 -5.68
CA THR A 230 -13.33 -1.83 -6.08
C THR A 230 -14.24 -2.51 -5.07
N SER A 231 -15.56 -2.42 -5.24
CA SER A 231 -16.54 -3.03 -4.32
C SER A 231 -16.27 -4.50 -3.94
N GLN A 232 -15.60 -5.28 -4.80
CA GLN A 232 -15.25 -6.69 -4.56
C GLN A 232 -13.95 -6.89 -3.77
N VAL A 233 -13.22 -5.84 -3.38
CA VAL A 233 -11.91 -5.99 -2.71
C VAL A 233 -12.01 -6.71 -1.37
N GLY A 234 -13.16 -6.64 -0.68
CA GLY A 234 -13.38 -7.40 0.56
C GLY A 234 -13.39 -8.92 0.33
N GLU A 235 -13.87 -9.39 -0.83
CA GLU A 235 -13.89 -10.82 -1.18
C GLU A 235 -12.47 -11.37 -1.38
N ALA A 236 -11.51 -10.50 -1.70
CA ALA A 236 -10.11 -10.90 -1.89
C ALA A 236 -9.49 -11.45 -0.60
N LEU A 237 -9.93 -11.03 0.59
CA LEU A 237 -9.43 -11.58 1.85
C LEU A 237 -9.74 -13.08 1.98
N ASN A 238 -10.91 -13.52 1.52
CA ASN A 238 -11.27 -14.94 1.52
C ASN A 238 -10.41 -15.74 0.55
N GLN A 239 -10.09 -15.17 -0.62
CA GLN A 239 -9.20 -15.82 -1.59
C GLN A 239 -7.76 -15.88 -1.08
N ILE A 240 -7.26 -14.82 -0.43
CA ILE A 240 -5.95 -14.82 0.21
C ILE A 240 -5.90 -15.88 1.32
N ARG A 241 -6.96 -16.01 2.14
CA ARG A 241 -7.06 -17.07 3.15
C ARG A 241 -6.97 -18.46 2.51
N GLN A 242 -7.73 -18.72 1.45
CA GLN A 242 -7.66 -20.00 0.73
C GLN A 242 -6.25 -20.28 0.19
N MET A 243 -5.58 -19.28 -0.39
CA MET A 243 -4.20 -19.42 -0.87
C MET A 243 -3.20 -19.68 0.26
N LEU A 244 -3.48 -19.21 1.48
CA LEU A 244 -2.65 -19.49 2.66
C LEU A 244 -2.94 -20.89 3.22
N ASP A 245 -4.20 -21.30 3.28
CA ASP A 245 -4.60 -22.64 3.71
C ASP A 245 -4.01 -23.74 2.80
N GLU A 246 -3.77 -23.45 1.52
CA GLU A 246 -3.06 -24.35 0.58
C GLU A 246 -1.54 -24.46 0.84
N LEU A 247 -0.97 -23.58 1.67
CA LEU A 247 0.45 -23.60 2.04
C LEU A 247 0.74 -24.25 3.39
N VAL A 248 -0.28 -24.46 4.22
CA VAL A 248 -0.20 -25.04 5.57
C VAL A 248 -0.39 -26.56 5.53
#